data_AF-A0A8C8JKU4-F1
#
_entry.id   AF-A0A8C8JKU4-F1
#
_cell.length_a   1.000
_cell.length_b   1.000
_cell.length_c   1.000
_cell.angle_alpha   90.00
_cell.angle_beta   90.00
_cell.angle_gamma   90.00
#
_symmetry.space_group_name_H-M   'P 1'
#
loop_
_entity.id
_entity.type
_entity.pdbx_description
1 polymer ?
#
loop_
_entity_poly.entity_id
_entity_poly.type
_entity_poly.pdbx_seq_one_letter_code
_entity_poly.pdbx_strand_id
1 'polypeptide(L)'
;MDFNVKKLASDAGVFFTRAVQFTGEKFGQVEKTELDAHFENLLSRADSTKNWTEKIFRQTEVLLQPNPIDHTGARIEEFLYEKLDRTVPSRPNNGELLGHYMQDAAKDFGPGTPYGSTLIKVGDCERRLGGAQREFLQTSAISFLAPLRNFLEGDWRTISKERRLLENRRLDLDSSKARLKKAKLAESKAACEGEAVPDFQETRPRNYVLSASASALWSEEVDKAAHELRVAQTEFDRQAEVTRLLLEGISSTHVNHLRCLHEFVEAQTAYYKQCYLHMQDLQKELGSSNGDVFPNAFAGNPGLSMASSGSSPQGNATLPQDAASAVETDTLKIEEVQAPATGTRKAKVLYDYDAADTSELSLLADELITVYTVPGMDSDWLVGERGNQKGRVPVTYLELLS
;
A
#
# COMPACT_ATOMS: atom_id res chain seq x y z
N MET A 1 30.19 -28.27 14.13
CA MET A 1 29.60 -26.91 14.15
C MET A 1 29.66 -26.45 15.59
N ASP A 2 30.68 -25.68 15.97
CA ASP A 2 30.80 -25.16 17.33
C ASP A 2 29.78 -24.04 17.53
N PHE A 3 28.75 -24.34 18.32
CA PHE A 3 27.72 -23.38 18.69
C PHE A 3 28.33 -22.34 19.63
N ASN A 4 28.58 -21.13 19.12
CA ASN A 4 29.31 -20.09 19.85
C ASN A 4 28.39 -19.35 20.84
N VAL A 5 28.13 -19.99 21.98
CA VAL A 5 27.28 -19.47 23.08
C VAL A 5 27.75 -18.09 23.55
N LYS A 6 29.05 -17.79 23.47
CA LYS A 6 29.60 -16.47 23.83
C LYS A 6 29.14 -15.36 22.89
N LYS A 7 29.05 -15.65 21.58
CA LYS A 7 28.51 -14.71 20.59
C LYS A 7 27.01 -14.48 20.77
N LEU A 8 26.27 -15.55 21.07
CA LEU A 8 24.84 -15.45 21.35
C LEU A 8 24.56 -14.58 22.59
N ALA A 9 25.36 -14.75 23.65
CA ALA A 9 25.26 -13.97 24.88
C ALA A 9 25.67 -12.49 24.67
N SER A 10 26.70 -12.21 23.86
CA SER A 10 27.09 -10.83 23.53
C SER A 10 26.03 -10.13 22.70
N ASP A 11 25.48 -10.81 21.69
CA ASP A 11 24.44 -10.26 20.82
C ASP A 11 23.17 -9.98 21.63
N ALA A 12 22.76 -10.90 22.52
CA ALA A 12 21.64 -10.69 23.44
C ALA A 12 21.86 -9.51 24.40
N GLY A 13 23.09 -9.30 24.87
CA GLY A 13 23.45 -8.14 25.70
C GLY A 13 23.30 -6.80 24.96
N VAL A 14 23.65 -6.76 23.67
CA VAL A 14 23.45 -5.58 22.81
C VAL A 14 21.96 -5.32 22.59
N PHE A 15 21.17 -6.35 22.29
CA PHE A 15 19.72 -6.21 22.14
C PHE A 15 19.04 -5.68 23.41
N PHE A 16 19.42 -6.21 24.59
CA PHE A 16 18.88 -5.72 25.86
C PHE A 16 19.26 -4.25 26.11
N THR A 17 20.51 -3.88 25.83
CA THR A 17 20.98 -2.49 25.98
C THR A 17 20.19 -1.54 25.06
N ARG A 18 19.95 -1.93 23.81
CA ARG A 18 19.10 -1.16 22.88
C ARG A 18 17.67 -1.02 23.38
N ALA A 19 17.08 -2.10 23.89
CA ALA A 19 15.72 -2.08 24.41
C ALA A 19 15.60 -1.13 25.62
N VAL A 20 16.54 -1.19 26.56
CA VAL A 20 16.59 -0.29 27.73
C VAL A 20 16.69 1.17 27.29
N GLN A 21 17.57 1.48 26.32
CA GLN A 21 17.72 2.83 25.79
C GLN A 21 16.43 3.32 25.10
N PHE A 22 15.85 2.49 24.23
CA PHE A 22 14.61 2.81 23.53
C PHE A 22 13.44 3.09 24.49
N THR A 23 13.29 2.26 25.52
CA THR A 23 12.29 2.47 26.57
C THR A 23 12.57 3.78 27.32
N GLY A 24 13.82 4.04 27.72
CA GLY A 24 14.20 5.27 28.41
C GLY A 24 13.85 6.55 27.65
N GLU A 25 14.03 6.56 26.33
CA GLU A 25 13.66 7.70 25.46
C GLU A 25 12.14 7.89 25.36
N LYS A 26 11.38 6.80 25.23
CA LYS A 26 9.90 6.86 25.18
C LYS A 26 9.29 7.40 26.47
N PHE A 27 9.95 7.19 27.60
CA PHE A 27 9.57 7.74 28.90
C PHE A 27 10.21 9.12 29.21
N GLY A 28 10.94 9.72 28.27
CA GLY A 28 11.56 11.04 28.42
C GLY A 28 12.71 11.10 29.43
N GLN A 29 13.27 9.95 29.81
CA GLN A 29 14.32 9.83 30.83
C GLN A 29 15.74 9.97 30.24
N VAL A 30 15.89 9.85 28.92
CA VAL A 30 17.19 9.87 28.24
C VAL A 30 17.14 10.81 27.02
N GLU A 31 18.20 11.61 26.85
CA GLU A 31 18.36 12.48 25.68
C GLU A 31 18.54 11.65 24.41
N LYS A 32 17.80 12.02 23.36
CA LYS A 32 17.83 11.39 22.05
C LYS A 32 18.82 12.13 21.16
N THR A 33 19.69 11.40 20.45
CA THR A 33 20.45 12.01 19.35
C THR A 33 19.47 12.47 18.26
N GLU A 34 19.37 13.79 18.08
CA GLU A 34 18.55 14.41 17.04
C GLU A 34 19.22 14.28 15.67
N LEU A 35 18.42 13.98 14.66
CA LEU A 35 18.82 14.04 13.26
C LEU A 35 18.64 15.48 12.77
N ASP A 36 19.45 15.90 11.79
CA ASP A 36 19.31 17.25 11.25
C ASP A 36 17.98 17.44 10.49
N ALA A 37 17.52 18.68 10.37
CA ALA A 37 16.24 18.99 9.73
C ALA A 37 16.17 18.52 8.27
N HIS A 38 17.30 18.48 7.57
CA HIS A 38 17.37 17.98 6.20
C HIS A 38 17.08 16.47 6.14
N PHE A 39 17.70 15.68 7.01
CA PHE A 39 17.51 14.24 7.05
C PHE A 39 16.09 13.85 7.50
N GLU A 40 15.50 14.58 8.44
CA GLU A 40 14.09 14.38 8.83
C GLU A 40 13.12 14.65 7.67
N ASN A 41 13.38 15.71 6.88
CA ASN A 41 12.61 15.97 5.66
C ASN A 41 12.76 14.84 4.62
N LEU A 42 13.96 14.30 4.46
CA LEU A 42 14.21 13.15 3.58
C LEU A 42 13.44 11.91 4.03
N LEU A 43 13.41 11.62 5.33
CA LEU A 43 12.65 10.51 5.91
C LEU A 43 11.14 10.66 5.68
N SER A 44 10.59 11.84 5.99
CA SER A 44 9.17 12.16 5.79
C SER A 44 8.76 12.03 4.31
N ARG A 45 9.61 12.53 3.40
CA ARG A 45 9.41 12.39 1.95
C ARG A 45 9.45 10.93 1.52
N ALA A 46 10.35 10.12 2.08
CA ALA A 46 10.46 8.70 1.78
C ALA A 46 9.21 7.92 2.21
N ASP A 47 8.72 8.17 3.43
CA ASP A 47 7.50 7.56 3.95
C ASP A 47 6.28 7.92 3.10
N SER A 48 6.15 9.20 2.77
CA SER A 48 5.10 9.68 1.86
C SER A 48 5.19 8.97 0.50
N THR A 49 6.39 8.85 -0.06
CA THR A 49 6.62 8.21 -1.36
C THR A 49 6.18 6.75 -1.34
N LYS A 50 6.58 5.97 -0.32
CA LYS A 50 6.15 4.58 -0.22
C LYS A 50 4.64 4.46 -0.05
N ASN A 51 4.05 5.21 0.87
CA ASN A 51 2.62 5.14 1.16
C ASN A 51 1.77 5.45 -0.08
N TRP A 52 2.10 6.52 -0.81
CA TRP A 52 1.35 6.89 -2.01
C TRP A 52 1.62 5.95 -3.18
N THR A 53 2.86 5.48 -3.35
CA THR A 53 3.18 4.50 -4.40
C THR A 53 2.40 3.20 -4.19
N GLU A 54 2.33 2.70 -2.95
CA GLU A 54 1.58 1.50 -2.61
C GLU A 54 0.08 1.66 -2.86
N LYS A 55 -0.52 2.79 -2.43
CA LYS A 55 -1.95 3.06 -2.63
C LYS A 55 -2.31 3.16 -4.11
N ILE A 56 -1.52 3.90 -4.90
CA ILE A 56 -1.73 4.05 -6.35
C ILE A 56 -1.58 2.71 -7.06
N PHE A 57 -0.53 1.96 -6.72
CA PHE A 57 -0.30 0.61 -7.25
C PHE A 57 -1.52 -0.29 -7.01
N ARG A 58 -1.99 -0.41 -5.76
CA ARG A 58 -3.15 -1.23 -5.40
C ARG A 58 -4.41 -0.83 -6.14
N GLN A 59 -4.72 0.47 -6.21
CA GLN A 59 -5.92 0.93 -6.88
C GLN A 59 -5.85 0.70 -8.39
N THR A 60 -4.65 0.80 -8.98
CA THR A 60 -4.46 0.55 -10.41
C THR A 60 -4.53 -0.94 -10.73
N GLU A 61 -4.04 -1.83 -9.86
CA GLU A 61 -4.27 -3.27 -9.98
C GLU A 61 -5.78 -3.58 -10.04
N VAL A 62 -6.57 -2.99 -9.13
CA VAL A 62 -8.04 -3.19 -9.10
C VAL A 62 -8.71 -2.69 -10.38
N LEU A 63 -8.27 -1.53 -10.90
CA LEU A 63 -8.82 -0.97 -12.13
C LEU A 63 -8.54 -1.85 -13.35
N LEU A 64 -7.34 -2.43 -13.43
CA LEU A 64 -6.92 -3.25 -14.56
C LEU A 64 -7.48 -4.68 -14.46
N GLN A 65 -7.75 -5.20 -13.26
CA GLN A 65 -8.23 -6.56 -13.04
C GLN A 65 -9.36 -6.58 -11.99
N PRO A 66 -10.60 -6.20 -12.36
CA PRO A 66 -11.71 -6.11 -11.41
C PRO A 66 -12.19 -7.47 -10.87
N ASN A 67 -11.80 -8.60 -11.48
CA ASN A 67 -12.25 -9.93 -11.05
C ASN A 67 -11.41 -10.48 -9.87
N PRO A 68 -12.02 -10.71 -8.69
CA PRO A 68 -11.32 -11.25 -7.52
C PRO A 68 -11.02 -12.76 -7.61
N ILE A 69 -11.42 -13.46 -8.67
CA ILE A 69 -10.97 -14.86 -8.87
C ILE A 69 -9.63 -14.90 -9.62
N ASP A 70 -9.38 -13.92 -10.49
CA ASP A 70 -8.14 -13.84 -11.26
C ASP A 70 -6.99 -13.26 -10.43
N HIS A 71 -7.22 -12.36 -9.47
CA HIS A 71 -6.11 -11.75 -8.70
C HIS A 71 -5.30 -12.72 -7.82
N THR A 72 -5.85 -13.86 -7.39
CA THR A 72 -5.14 -14.87 -6.57
C THR A 72 -4.80 -16.08 -7.42
N GLY A 73 -5.71 -16.51 -8.28
CA GLY A 73 -5.46 -17.57 -9.26
C GLY A 73 -4.39 -17.19 -10.28
N ALA A 74 -4.56 -16.07 -10.99
CA ALA A 74 -3.61 -15.62 -12.02
C ALA A 74 -2.29 -15.11 -11.44
N ARG A 75 -2.24 -14.54 -10.22
CA ARG A 75 -0.96 -14.16 -9.57
C ARG A 75 -0.17 -15.35 -9.05
N ILE A 76 -0.84 -16.38 -8.52
CA ILE A 76 -0.17 -17.63 -8.12
C ILE A 76 0.24 -18.40 -9.39
N GLU A 77 -0.59 -18.41 -10.42
CA GLU A 77 -0.30 -19.00 -11.72
C GLU A 77 0.90 -18.28 -12.38
N GLU A 78 0.86 -16.96 -12.57
CA GLU A 78 1.99 -16.16 -13.08
C GLU A 78 3.27 -16.37 -12.28
N PHE A 79 3.21 -16.32 -10.94
CA PHE A 79 4.39 -16.58 -10.09
C PHE A 79 4.93 -18.01 -10.24
N LEU A 80 4.06 -19.01 -10.37
CA LEU A 80 4.45 -20.40 -10.60
C LEU A 80 5.04 -20.62 -11.99
N TYR A 81 4.46 -20.01 -13.03
CA TYR A 81 4.91 -20.08 -14.41
C TYR A 81 6.22 -19.31 -14.64
N GLU A 82 6.38 -18.15 -13.98
CA GLU A 82 7.63 -17.38 -13.91
C GLU A 82 8.74 -18.15 -13.19
N LYS A 83 8.41 -18.90 -12.12
CA LYS A 83 9.34 -19.83 -11.46
C LYS A 83 9.65 -21.10 -12.27
N LEU A 84 8.83 -21.45 -13.26
CA LEU A 84 8.97 -22.66 -14.08
C LEU A 84 9.49 -22.40 -15.51
N ASP A 85 9.83 -21.15 -15.88
CA ASP A 85 10.19 -20.74 -17.25
C ASP A 85 9.13 -21.18 -18.29
N ARG A 86 7.85 -21.15 -17.93
CA ARG A 86 6.74 -21.51 -18.83
C ARG A 86 5.89 -20.29 -19.13
N THR A 87 5.39 -20.18 -20.36
CA THR A 87 4.49 -19.09 -20.76
C THR A 87 3.09 -19.32 -20.16
N VAL A 88 2.57 -18.32 -19.45
CA VAL A 88 1.21 -18.34 -18.91
C VAL A 88 0.20 -18.40 -20.06
N PRO A 89 -0.77 -19.34 -20.05
CA PRO A 89 -1.82 -19.39 -21.07
C PRO A 89 -2.65 -18.11 -21.02
N SER A 90 -2.76 -17.39 -22.14
CA SER A 90 -3.63 -16.22 -22.26
C SER A 90 -5.09 -16.68 -22.18
N ARG A 91 -5.74 -16.46 -21.04
CA ARG A 91 -7.20 -16.65 -20.93
C ARG A 91 -7.91 -15.59 -21.79
N PRO A 92 -8.86 -15.98 -22.64
CA PRO A 92 -9.63 -15.02 -23.42
C PRO A 92 -10.43 -14.13 -22.47
N ASN A 93 -10.44 -12.82 -22.73
CA ASN A 93 -11.24 -11.89 -21.94
C ASN A 93 -12.73 -12.01 -22.31
N ASN A 94 -13.59 -11.35 -21.51
CA ASN A 94 -15.05 -11.44 -21.68
C ASN A 94 -15.51 -11.03 -23.09
N GLY A 95 -14.88 -10.00 -23.68
CA GLY A 95 -15.21 -9.55 -25.04
C GLY A 95 -14.82 -10.56 -26.11
N GLU A 96 -13.65 -11.19 -25.98
CA GLU A 96 -13.22 -12.26 -26.89
C GLU A 96 -14.10 -13.51 -26.79
N LEU A 97 -14.50 -13.87 -25.57
CA LEU A 97 -15.39 -15.00 -25.33
C LEU A 97 -16.77 -14.74 -25.96
N LEU A 98 -17.33 -13.55 -25.78
CA LEU A 98 -18.58 -13.13 -26.41
C LEU A 98 -18.46 -13.18 -27.94
N GLY A 99 -17.39 -12.62 -28.49
CA GLY A 99 -17.11 -12.64 -29.93
C GLY A 99 -17.01 -14.07 -30.49
N HIS A 100 -16.40 -15.00 -29.75
CA HIS A 100 -16.33 -16.41 -30.12
C HIS A 100 -17.72 -17.06 -30.21
N TYR A 101 -18.56 -16.88 -29.19
CA TYR A 101 -19.92 -17.42 -29.20
C TYR A 101 -20.79 -16.83 -30.32
N MET A 102 -20.65 -15.54 -30.62
CA MET A 102 -21.35 -14.92 -31.74
C MET A 102 -20.94 -15.51 -33.10
N GLN A 103 -19.66 -15.83 -33.27
CA GLN A 103 -19.16 -16.45 -34.49
C GLN A 103 -19.62 -17.90 -34.64
N ASP A 104 -19.62 -18.66 -33.56
CA ASP A 104 -20.15 -20.04 -33.58
C ASP A 104 -21.65 -20.05 -33.87
N ALA A 105 -22.42 -19.16 -33.23
CA ALA A 105 -23.83 -18.98 -33.54
C ALA A 105 -24.03 -18.63 -35.03
N ALA A 106 -23.19 -17.75 -35.59
CA ALA A 106 -23.30 -17.39 -37.00
C ALA A 106 -23.00 -18.55 -37.97
N LYS A 107 -22.12 -19.49 -37.59
CA LYS A 107 -21.87 -20.71 -38.37
C LYS A 107 -23.12 -21.58 -38.41
N ASP A 108 -23.81 -21.70 -37.28
CA ASP A 108 -25.04 -22.52 -37.16
C ASP A 108 -26.24 -21.87 -37.89
N PHE A 109 -26.41 -20.55 -37.78
CA PHE A 109 -27.46 -19.82 -38.51
C PHE A 109 -27.18 -19.69 -40.01
N GLY A 110 -25.91 -19.82 -40.41
CA GLY A 110 -25.45 -19.69 -41.79
C GLY A 110 -25.28 -18.23 -42.24
N PRO A 111 -24.21 -17.93 -43.01
CA PRO A 111 -23.86 -16.56 -43.42
C PRO A 111 -24.82 -15.97 -44.45
N GLY A 112 -25.67 -16.79 -45.08
CA GLY A 112 -26.69 -16.35 -46.02
C GLY A 112 -27.91 -15.69 -45.34
N THR A 113 -28.04 -15.80 -44.02
CA THR A 113 -29.11 -15.13 -43.28
C THR A 113 -28.67 -13.72 -42.87
N PRO A 114 -29.59 -12.73 -42.83
CA PRO A 114 -29.28 -11.40 -42.30
C PRO A 114 -28.76 -11.44 -40.86
N TYR A 115 -29.28 -12.37 -40.06
CA TYR A 115 -28.86 -12.56 -38.67
C TYR A 115 -27.45 -13.15 -38.57
N GLY A 116 -27.15 -14.24 -39.30
CA GLY A 116 -25.83 -14.85 -39.32
C GLY A 116 -24.74 -13.92 -39.84
N SER A 117 -25.00 -13.21 -40.95
CA SER A 117 -24.06 -12.20 -41.48
C SER A 117 -23.82 -11.02 -40.53
N THR A 118 -24.84 -10.60 -39.78
CA THR A 118 -24.71 -9.56 -38.74
C THR A 118 -23.91 -10.06 -37.55
N LEU A 119 -24.18 -11.29 -37.08
CA LEU A 119 -23.46 -11.91 -35.97
C LEU A 119 -21.96 -12.06 -36.27
N ILE A 120 -21.58 -12.35 -37.52
CA ILE A 120 -20.16 -12.37 -37.94
C ILE A 120 -19.52 -11.00 -37.70
N LYS A 121 -20.14 -9.93 -38.21
CA LYS A 121 -19.59 -8.56 -38.11
C LYS A 121 -19.47 -8.10 -36.66
N VAL A 122 -20.53 -8.29 -35.87
CA VAL A 122 -20.53 -7.92 -34.44
C VAL A 122 -19.52 -8.77 -33.67
N GLY A 123 -19.49 -10.09 -33.89
CA GLY A 123 -18.55 -10.99 -33.22
C GLY A 123 -17.08 -10.69 -33.55
N ASP A 124 -16.77 -10.31 -34.79
CA ASP A 124 -15.42 -9.86 -35.18
C ASP A 124 -15.04 -8.51 -34.54
N CYS A 125 -16.00 -7.59 -34.37
CA CYS A 125 -15.77 -6.34 -33.64
C CYS A 125 -15.50 -6.60 -32.15
N GLU A 126 -16.30 -7.45 -31.50
CA GLU A 126 -16.13 -7.81 -30.08
C GLU A 126 -14.76 -8.46 -29.81
N ARG A 127 -14.28 -9.36 -30.69
CA ARG A 127 -12.90 -9.87 -30.59
C ARG A 127 -11.84 -8.77 -30.72
N ARG A 128 -12.02 -7.80 -31.64
CA ARG A 128 -11.07 -6.68 -31.80
C ARG A 128 -11.03 -5.80 -30.56
N LEU A 129 -12.17 -5.55 -29.93
CA LEU A 129 -12.27 -4.80 -28.67
C LEU A 129 -11.61 -5.54 -27.51
N GLY A 130 -11.85 -6.84 -27.40
CA GLY A 130 -11.15 -7.69 -26.45
C GLY A 130 -9.64 -7.70 -26.69
N GLY A 131 -9.19 -7.77 -27.94
CA GLY A 131 -7.77 -7.65 -28.28
C GLY A 131 -7.15 -6.33 -27.82
N ALA A 132 -7.82 -5.20 -28.08
CA ALA A 132 -7.40 -3.87 -27.62
C ALA A 132 -7.34 -3.79 -26.08
N GLN A 133 -8.31 -4.41 -25.38
CA GLN A 133 -8.31 -4.47 -23.93
C GLN A 133 -7.11 -5.25 -23.40
N ARG A 134 -6.80 -6.43 -23.97
CA ARG A 134 -5.64 -7.22 -23.57
C ARG A 134 -4.34 -6.43 -23.75
N GLU A 135 -4.18 -5.75 -24.88
CA GLU A 135 -3.00 -4.92 -25.15
C GLU A 135 -2.85 -3.77 -24.13
N PHE A 136 -3.96 -3.11 -23.79
CA PHE A 136 -4.00 -2.07 -22.76
C PHE A 136 -3.58 -2.60 -21.38
N LEU A 137 -4.14 -3.75 -20.97
CA LEU A 137 -3.82 -4.37 -19.68
C LEU A 137 -2.33 -4.77 -19.62
N GLN A 138 -1.81 -5.40 -20.68
CA GLN A 138 -0.42 -5.81 -20.75
C GLN A 138 0.52 -4.60 -20.73
N THR A 139 0.23 -3.58 -21.53
CA THR A 139 1.03 -2.35 -21.58
C THR A 139 1.06 -1.69 -20.21
N SER A 140 -0.09 -1.51 -19.57
CA SER A 140 -0.18 -0.90 -18.23
C SER A 140 0.52 -1.73 -17.16
N ALA A 141 0.48 -3.06 -17.24
CA ALA A 141 1.19 -3.93 -16.30
C ALA A 141 2.72 -3.75 -16.42
N ILE A 142 3.25 -3.67 -17.63
CA ILE A 142 4.69 -3.57 -17.90
C ILE A 142 5.22 -2.15 -17.67
N SER A 143 4.53 -1.13 -18.18
CA SER A 143 5.03 0.25 -18.16
C SER A 143 4.71 1.00 -16.86
N PHE A 144 3.64 0.61 -16.16
CA PHE A 144 3.19 1.29 -14.94
C PHE A 144 3.31 0.42 -13.68
N LEU A 145 2.66 -0.74 -13.63
CA LEU A 145 2.64 -1.55 -12.40
C LEU A 145 4.01 -2.14 -12.03
N ALA A 146 4.74 -2.70 -13.01
CA ALA A 146 6.01 -3.38 -12.74
C ALA A 146 7.09 -2.44 -12.15
N PRO A 147 7.31 -1.21 -12.67
CA PRO A 147 8.24 -0.27 -12.05
C PRO A 147 7.87 0.10 -10.61
N LEU A 148 6.58 0.33 -10.31
CA LEU A 148 6.13 0.63 -8.95
C LEU A 148 6.33 -0.58 -8.02
N ARG A 149 6.06 -1.79 -8.50
CA ARG A 149 6.31 -3.04 -7.76
C ARG A 149 7.79 -3.22 -7.45
N ASN A 150 8.67 -2.99 -8.43
CA ASN A 150 10.12 -3.10 -8.26
C ASN A 150 10.64 -2.12 -7.21
N PHE A 151 10.12 -0.90 -7.17
CA PHE A 151 10.44 0.05 -6.11
C PHE A 151 9.97 -0.44 -4.73
N LEU A 152 8.73 -0.93 -4.60
CA LEU A 152 8.18 -1.38 -3.31
C LEU A 152 8.84 -2.66 -2.78
N GLU A 153 9.11 -3.63 -3.66
CA GLU A 153 9.67 -4.94 -3.30
C GLU A 153 11.20 -4.98 -3.30
N GLY A 154 11.86 -4.04 -3.97
CA GLY A 154 13.33 -3.93 -4.06
C GLY A 154 13.89 -2.75 -3.27
N ASP A 155 13.80 -1.55 -3.84
CA ASP A 155 14.45 -0.35 -3.31
C ASP A 155 13.95 0.00 -1.90
N TRP A 156 12.62 -0.02 -1.69
CA TRP A 156 12.03 0.29 -0.40
C TRP A 156 12.40 -0.72 0.69
N ARG A 157 12.55 -2.00 0.36
CA ARG A 157 13.01 -3.01 1.33
C ARG A 157 14.41 -2.69 1.82
N THR A 158 15.28 -2.24 0.91
CA THR A 158 16.64 -1.80 1.24
C THR A 158 16.61 -0.54 2.10
N ILE A 159 15.85 0.49 1.70
CA ILE A 159 15.67 1.73 2.49
C ILE A 159 15.16 1.41 3.90
N SER A 160 14.14 0.57 4.02
CA SER A 160 13.54 0.16 5.30
C SER A 160 14.55 -0.56 6.19
N LYS A 161 15.37 -1.45 5.61
CA LYS A 161 16.45 -2.14 6.33
C LYS A 161 17.49 -1.16 6.84
N GLU A 162 18.02 -0.28 5.99
CA GLU A 162 19.07 0.66 6.38
C GLU A 162 18.57 1.69 7.43
N ARG A 163 17.30 2.11 7.35
CA ARG A 163 16.65 2.93 8.40
C ARG A 163 16.59 2.22 9.75
N ARG A 164 16.23 0.93 9.77
CA ARG A 164 16.26 0.12 11.01
C ARG A 164 17.67 -0.02 11.56
N LEU A 165 18.66 -0.20 10.69
CA LEU A 165 20.06 -0.25 11.12
C LEU A 165 20.51 1.10 11.70
N LEU A 166 20.13 2.21 11.08
CA LEU A 166 20.44 3.55 11.58
C LEU A 166 19.86 3.77 12.99
N GLU A 167 18.60 3.40 13.20
CA GLU A 167 17.97 3.51 14.52
C GLU A 167 18.69 2.64 15.56
N ASN A 168 19.09 1.43 15.19
CA ASN A 168 19.91 0.58 16.07
C ASN A 168 21.26 1.21 16.42
N ARG A 169 21.93 1.84 15.44
CA ARG A 169 23.21 2.54 15.68
C ARG A 169 23.05 3.80 16.51
N ARG A 170 21.92 4.51 16.37
CA ARG A 170 21.56 5.64 17.24
C ARG A 170 21.46 5.19 18.70
N LEU A 171 20.74 4.11 18.95
CA LEU A 171 20.60 3.54 20.31
C LEU A 171 21.95 3.07 20.87
N ASP A 172 22.80 2.44 20.05
CA ASP A 172 24.15 2.02 20.46
C ASP A 172 25.01 3.24 20.86
N LEU A 173 24.95 4.31 20.06
CA LEU A 173 25.65 5.57 20.33
C LEU A 173 25.17 6.22 21.63
N ASP A 174 23.86 6.32 21.82
CA ASP A 174 23.26 6.92 23.01
C ASP A 174 23.62 6.12 24.28
N SER A 175 23.62 4.78 24.20
CA SER A 175 24.06 3.91 25.29
C SER A 175 25.55 4.09 25.62
N SER A 176 26.40 4.31 24.62
CA SER A 176 27.84 4.54 24.79
C SER A 176 28.12 5.92 25.40
N LYS A 177 27.36 6.96 25.01
CA LYS A 177 27.40 8.29 25.64
C LYS A 177 27.02 8.20 27.13
N ALA A 178 25.96 7.47 27.45
CA ALA A 178 25.51 7.26 28.83
C ALA A 178 26.56 6.49 29.65
N ARG A 179 27.17 5.46 29.08
CA ARG A 179 28.25 4.69 29.72
C ARG A 179 29.46 5.56 30.03
N LEU A 180 29.93 6.37 29.07
CA LEU A 180 31.05 7.28 29.29
C LEU A 180 30.73 8.31 30.38
N LYS A 181 29.52 8.89 30.37
CA LYS A 181 29.07 9.82 31.42
C LYS A 181 29.10 9.17 32.80
N LYS A 182 28.62 7.91 32.91
CA LYS A 182 28.64 7.14 34.16
C LYS A 182 30.06 6.79 34.61
N ALA A 183 30.95 6.39 33.70
CA ALA A 183 32.34 6.07 34.00
C ALA A 183 33.09 7.30 34.54
N LYS A 184 32.93 8.47 33.90
CA LYS A 184 33.52 9.74 34.37
C LYS A 184 32.98 10.18 35.73
N LEU A 185 31.70 9.97 36.00
CA LEU A 185 31.10 10.22 37.32
C LEU A 185 31.61 9.26 38.40
N ALA A 186 31.90 8.01 38.04
CA ALA A 186 32.49 7.04 38.98
C ALA A 186 33.95 7.37 39.28
N GLU A 187 34.72 7.75 38.25
CA GLU A 187 36.11 8.22 38.38
C GLU A 187 36.21 9.47 39.26
N SER A 188 35.34 10.48 39.04
CA SER A 188 35.36 11.69 39.86
C SER A 188 34.97 11.43 41.32
N LYS A 189 34.01 10.55 41.57
CA LYS A 189 33.65 10.12 42.93
C LYS A 189 34.80 9.37 43.61
N ALA A 190 35.44 8.44 42.91
CA ALA A 190 36.59 7.69 43.43
C ALA A 190 37.78 8.62 43.73
N ALA A 191 38.00 9.66 42.92
CA ALA A 191 39.01 10.68 43.17
C ALA A 191 38.71 11.52 44.44
N CYS A 192 37.45 11.94 44.65
CA CYS A 192 37.06 12.69 45.85
C CYS A 192 37.09 11.85 47.14
N GLU A 193 36.74 10.56 47.08
CA GLU A 193 36.82 9.64 48.23
C GLU A 193 38.28 9.32 48.59
N GLY A 194 39.20 9.36 47.63
CA GLY A 194 40.65 9.23 47.86
C GLY A 194 41.31 10.46 48.51
N GLU A 195 40.72 11.65 48.39
CA GLU A 195 41.20 12.91 49.00
C GLU A 195 40.59 13.21 50.39
N ALA A 196 39.60 12.42 50.85
CA ALA A 196 39.08 12.55 52.21
C ALA A 196 40.20 12.23 53.22
N VAL A 197 40.70 13.27 53.90
CA VAL A 197 41.80 13.20 54.88
C VAL A 197 41.53 12.06 55.87
N PRO A 198 42.37 11.02 55.92
CA PRO A 198 42.29 10.04 57.00
C PRO A 198 42.75 10.73 58.28
N ASP A 199 41.93 10.62 59.33
CA ASP A 199 42.29 11.05 60.69
C ASP A 199 43.68 10.51 61.05
N PHE A 200 44.56 11.41 61.46
CA PHE A 200 46.01 11.23 61.48
C PHE A 200 46.43 10.34 62.66
N GLN A 201 46.38 9.01 62.50
CA GLN A 201 47.15 8.09 63.38
C GLN A 201 47.41 6.66 62.82
N GLU A 202 47.29 6.38 61.53
CA GLU A 202 47.75 5.07 60.99
C GLU A 202 48.56 5.20 59.70
N THR A 203 49.89 5.20 59.86
CA THR A 203 50.87 4.94 58.81
C THR A 203 50.72 3.50 58.29
N ARG A 204 49.90 3.28 57.26
CA ARG A 204 49.92 2.04 56.46
C ARG A 204 50.04 2.35 54.96
N PRO A 205 51.18 2.03 54.32
CA PRO A 205 51.38 2.13 52.86
C PRO A 205 50.32 1.38 52.04
N ARG A 206 49.67 0.39 52.65
CA ARG A 206 48.70 -0.50 52.00
C ARG A 206 47.41 0.21 51.53
N ASN A 207 46.93 1.23 52.25
CA ASN A 207 45.71 1.96 51.85
C ASN A 207 45.97 2.89 50.65
N TYR A 208 47.15 3.51 50.59
CA TYR A 208 47.52 4.38 49.47
C TYR A 208 47.69 3.59 48.16
N VAL A 209 48.31 2.40 48.23
CA VAL A 209 48.46 1.51 47.07
C VAL A 209 47.10 1.02 46.56
N LEU A 210 46.16 0.68 47.45
CA LEU A 210 44.80 0.27 47.06
C LEU A 210 44.00 1.42 46.42
N SER A 211 44.11 2.64 46.94
CA SER A 211 43.48 3.84 46.37
C SER A 211 44.06 4.21 44.99
N ALA A 212 45.39 4.14 44.84
CA ALA A 212 46.05 4.36 43.55
C ALA A 212 45.69 3.27 42.51
N SER A 213 45.60 2.00 42.92
CA SER A 213 45.14 0.91 42.06
C SER A 213 43.67 1.05 41.66
N ALA A 214 42.79 1.51 42.56
CA ALA A 214 41.39 1.78 42.24
C ALA A 214 41.24 2.95 41.26
N SER A 215 42.01 4.02 41.45
CA SER A 215 42.01 5.18 40.53
C SER A 215 42.51 4.79 39.13
N ALA A 216 43.55 3.96 39.03
CA ALA A 216 44.05 3.44 37.76
C ALA A 216 43.01 2.58 37.02
N LEU A 217 42.24 1.75 37.73
CA LEU A 217 41.17 0.93 37.15
C LEU A 217 40.03 1.77 36.57
N TRP A 218 39.63 2.85 37.26
CA TRP A 218 38.57 3.74 36.76
C TRP A 218 39.04 4.57 35.56
N SER A 219 40.30 5.01 35.56
CA SER A 219 40.91 5.68 34.40
C SER A 219 40.93 4.75 33.18
N GLU A 220 41.28 3.47 33.34
CA GLU A 220 41.24 2.48 32.27
C GLU A 220 39.82 2.24 31.74
N GLU A 221 38.82 2.17 32.63
CA GLU A 221 37.41 2.02 32.24
C GLU A 221 36.86 3.27 31.52
N VAL A 222 37.30 4.47 31.90
CA VAL A 222 36.95 5.72 31.20
C VAL A 222 37.56 5.74 29.80
N ASP A 223 38.83 5.35 29.66
CA ASP A 223 39.51 5.26 28.36
C ASP A 223 38.83 4.24 27.45
N LYS A 224 38.44 3.09 28.00
CA LYS A 224 37.69 2.07 27.29
C LYS A 224 36.31 2.57 26.85
N ALA A 225 35.53 3.19 27.75
CA ALA A 225 34.23 3.77 27.41
C ALA A 225 34.34 4.90 26.36
N ALA A 226 35.42 5.68 26.40
CA ALA A 226 35.70 6.72 25.41
C ALA A 226 36.06 6.12 24.05
N HIS A 227 36.82 5.02 24.02
CA HIS A 227 37.09 4.27 22.80
C HIS A 227 35.81 3.68 22.20
N GLU A 228 34.97 3.03 23.01
CA GLU A 228 33.68 2.48 22.58
C GLU A 228 32.75 3.55 22.00
N LEU A 229 32.67 4.73 22.65
CA LEU A 229 31.90 5.86 22.13
C LEU A 229 32.42 6.31 20.75
N ARG A 230 33.74 6.39 20.57
CA ARG A 230 34.33 6.78 19.28
C ARG A 230 33.96 5.78 18.18
N VAL A 231 34.03 4.48 18.46
CA VAL A 231 33.63 3.44 17.51
C VAL A 231 32.14 3.56 17.18
N ALA A 232 31.27 3.66 18.20
CA ALA A 232 29.83 3.80 18.00
C ALA A 232 29.47 5.04 17.17
N GLN A 233 30.16 6.17 17.40
CA GLN A 233 29.98 7.39 16.60
C GLN A 233 30.34 7.16 15.14
N THR A 234 31.51 6.56 14.86
CA THR A 234 31.92 6.29 13.48
C THR A 234 30.97 5.32 12.76
N GLU A 235 30.42 4.33 13.47
CA GLU A 235 29.44 3.40 12.90
C GLU A 235 28.10 4.08 12.61
N PHE A 236 27.65 4.97 13.51
CA PHE A 236 26.45 5.78 13.31
C PHE A 236 26.61 6.73 12.13
N ASP A 237 27.70 7.48 12.05
CA ASP A 237 27.94 8.44 10.96
C ASP A 237 28.00 7.73 9.60
N ARG A 238 28.69 6.59 9.52
CA ARG A 238 28.73 5.76 8.31
C ARG A 238 27.33 5.27 7.93
N GLN A 239 26.54 4.83 8.91
CA GLN A 239 25.19 4.32 8.66
C GLN A 239 24.21 5.44 8.28
N ALA A 240 24.37 6.63 8.86
CA ALA A 240 23.59 7.82 8.53
C ALA A 240 23.85 8.23 7.08
N GLU A 241 25.11 8.23 6.64
CA GLU A 241 25.48 8.53 5.26
C GLU A 241 24.91 7.53 4.26
N VAL A 242 25.03 6.22 4.53
CA VAL A 242 24.41 5.18 3.68
C VAL A 242 22.90 5.39 3.56
N THR A 243 22.23 5.65 4.68
CA THR A 243 20.78 5.87 4.69
C THR A 243 20.43 7.16 3.94
N ARG A 244 21.22 8.23 4.12
CA ARG A 244 21.05 9.51 3.44
C ARG A 244 21.10 9.36 1.94
N LEU A 245 22.13 8.69 1.41
CA LEU A 245 22.29 8.48 -0.03
C LEU A 245 21.10 7.72 -0.63
N LEU A 246 20.57 6.72 0.07
CA LEU A 246 19.37 6.00 -0.37
C LEU A 246 18.12 6.90 -0.38
N LEU A 247 17.94 7.75 0.64
CA LEU A 247 16.80 8.67 0.72
C LEU A 247 16.89 9.80 -0.30
N GLU A 248 18.09 10.28 -0.62
CA GLU A 248 18.31 11.25 -1.70
C GLU A 248 18.01 10.62 -3.07
N GLY A 249 18.35 9.34 -3.25
CA GLY A 249 18.07 8.54 -4.44
C GLY A 249 16.58 8.43 -4.80
N ILE A 250 15.67 8.61 -3.84
CA ILE A 250 14.21 8.64 -4.08
C ILE A 250 13.82 9.71 -5.11
N SER A 251 14.59 10.79 -5.22
CA SER A 251 14.34 11.84 -6.22
C SER A 251 14.44 11.27 -7.65
N SER A 252 15.35 10.33 -7.89
CA SER A 252 15.46 9.62 -9.17
C SER A 252 14.27 8.69 -9.41
N THR A 253 13.82 7.99 -8.36
CA THR A 253 12.60 7.17 -8.40
C THR A 253 11.38 8.01 -8.80
N HIS A 254 11.24 9.24 -8.29
CA HIS A 254 10.15 10.14 -8.68
C HIS A 254 10.16 10.48 -10.16
N VAL A 255 11.33 10.71 -10.77
CA VAL A 255 11.44 10.94 -12.22
C VAL A 255 10.94 9.71 -12.99
N ASN A 256 11.29 8.51 -12.53
CA ASN A 256 10.78 7.27 -13.13
C ASN A 256 9.26 7.13 -12.95
N HIS A 257 8.72 7.41 -11.76
CA HIS A 257 7.27 7.34 -11.50
C HIS A 257 6.49 8.36 -12.34
N LEU A 258 7.01 9.56 -12.55
CA LEU A 258 6.42 10.56 -13.43
C LEU A 258 6.34 10.05 -14.87
N ARG A 259 7.42 9.46 -15.39
CA ARG A 259 7.41 8.83 -16.71
C ARG A 259 6.37 7.71 -16.81
N CYS A 260 6.32 6.82 -15.83
CA CYS A 260 5.32 5.75 -15.77
C CYS A 260 3.89 6.30 -15.81
N LEU A 261 3.60 7.40 -15.10
CA LEU A 261 2.28 8.04 -15.12
C LEU A 261 1.93 8.56 -16.52
N HIS A 262 2.88 9.18 -17.23
CA HIS A 262 2.67 9.62 -18.61
C HIS A 262 2.38 8.44 -19.54
N GLU A 263 3.21 7.38 -19.47
CA GLU A 263 3.02 6.16 -20.28
C GLU A 263 1.67 5.48 -19.99
N PHE A 264 1.20 5.51 -18.74
CA PHE A 264 -0.11 4.97 -18.36
C PHE A 264 -1.28 5.76 -18.96
N VAL A 265 -1.21 7.09 -18.92
CA VAL A 265 -2.24 7.96 -19.52
C VAL A 265 -2.27 7.81 -21.04
N GLU A 266 -1.10 7.69 -21.67
CA GLU A 266 -1.00 7.41 -23.11
C GLU A 266 -1.62 6.05 -23.46
N ALA A 267 -1.34 5.01 -22.69
CA ALA A 267 -1.93 3.68 -22.88
C ALA A 267 -3.47 3.70 -22.75
N GLN A 268 -4.01 4.38 -21.73
CA GLN A 268 -5.46 4.57 -21.59
C GLN A 268 -6.07 5.31 -22.78
N THR A 269 -5.42 6.39 -23.22
CA THR A 269 -5.90 7.21 -24.33
C THR A 269 -5.93 6.40 -25.63
N ALA A 270 -4.87 5.63 -25.90
CA ALA A 270 -4.78 4.76 -27.06
C ALA A 270 -5.89 3.70 -27.06
N TYR A 271 -6.13 3.06 -25.90
CA TYR A 271 -7.19 2.06 -25.72
C TYR A 271 -8.58 2.61 -26.05
N TYR A 272 -9.01 3.69 -25.38
CA TYR A 272 -10.35 4.23 -25.60
C TYR A 272 -10.54 4.76 -27.02
N LYS A 273 -9.50 5.36 -27.61
CA LYS A 273 -9.52 5.79 -29.01
C LYS A 273 -9.71 4.60 -29.94
N GLN A 274 -8.97 3.51 -29.74
CA GLN A 274 -9.07 2.31 -30.56
C GLN A 274 -10.45 1.65 -30.45
N CYS A 275 -11.00 1.55 -29.24
CA CYS A 275 -12.34 1.03 -29.01
C CYS A 275 -13.42 1.86 -29.72
N TYR A 276 -13.33 3.19 -29.63
CA TYR A 276 -14.25 4.09 -30.32
C TYR A 276 -14.20 3.89 -31.84
N LEU A 277 -13.01 3.79 -32.42
CA LEU A 277 -12.84 3.57 -33.86
C LEU A 277 -13.45 2.23 -34.30
N HIS A 278 -13.18 1.13 -33.58
CA HIS A 278 -13.76 -0.18 -33.89
C HIS A 278 -15.29 -0.18 -33.88
N MET A 279 -15.89 0.50 -32.89
CA MET A 279 -17.35 0.63 -32.79
C MET A 279 -17.93 1.51 -33.88
N GLN A 280 -17.26 2.61 -34.23
CA GLN A 280 -17.70 3.48 -35.32
C GLN A 280 -17.67 2.74 -36.68
N ASP A 281 -16.63 1.94 -36.93
CA ASP A 281 -16.54 1.17 -38.17
C ASP A 281 -17.61 0.07 -38.23
N LEU A 282 -17.93 -0.59 -37.11
CA LEU A 282 -19.05 -1.53 -37.04
C LEU A 282 -20.38 -0.84 -37.41
N GLN A 283 -20.65 0.37 -36.91
CA GLN A 283 -21.86 1.10 -37.29
C GLN A 283 -21.96 1.37 -38.79
N LYS A 284 -20.84 1.72 -39.44
CA LYS A 284 -20.79 1.91 -40.91
C LYS A 284 -21.02 0.61 -41.66
N GLU A 285 -20.39 -0.49 -41.22
CA GLU A 285 -20.53 -1.81 -41.83
C GLU A 285 -21.97 -2.32 -41.74
N LEU A 286 -22.65 -2.11 -40.62
CA LEU A 286 -24.05 -2.48 -40.42
C LEU A 286 -24.99 -1.58 -41.22
N GLY A 287 -24.77 -0.25 -41.21
CA GLY A 287 -25.55 0.70 -41.99
C GLY A 287 -25.50 0.44 -43.50
N SER A 288 -24.35 0.03 -44.02
CA SER A 288 -24.18 -0.35 -45.42
C SER A 288 -24.89 -1.66 -45.78
N SER A 289 -25.10 -2.54 -44.79
CA SER A 289 -25.80 -3.84 -44.98
C SER A 289 -27.31 -3.69 -44.99
N ASN A 290 -27.83 -2.69 -44.27
CA ASN A 290 -29.26 -2.46 -44.12
C ASN A 290 -29.92 -1.90 -45.39
N GLY A 291 -29.15 -1.24 -46.26
CA GLY A 291 -29.65 -0.68 -47.52
C GLY A 291 -30.16 -1.72 -48.52
N ASP A 292 -29.58 -2.92 -48.52
CA ASP A 292 -29.92 -3.98 -49.47
C ASP A 292 -30.83 -5.09 -48.88
N VAL A 293 -30.94 -5.19 -47.55
CA VAL A 293 -31.57 -6.35 -46.87
C VAL A 293 -32.81 -5.99 -46.06
N PHE A 294 -32.97 -4.74 -45.61
CA PHE A 294 -34.13 -4.31 -44.80
C PHE A 294 -34.79 -3.06 -45.41
N PRO A 295 -35.87 -3.21 -46.21
CA PRO A 295 -36.68 -2.06 -46.60
C PRO A 295 -37.41 -1.53 -45.35
N ASN A 296 -36.91 -0.41 -44.81
CA ASN A 296 -37.67 0.54 -43.98
C ASN A 296 -38.41 0.04 -42.71
N ALA A 297 -38.09 -1.13 -42.14
CA ALA A 297 -38.75 -1.56 -40.89
C ALA A 297 -38.25 -0.87 -39.61
N PHE A 298 -37.08 -0.20 -39.66
CA PHE A 298 -36.49 0.53 -38.51
C PHE A 298 -36.28 2.02 -38.78
N ALA A 299 -36.81 2.55 -39.89
CA ALA A 299 -36.85 3.99 -40.18
C ALA A 299 -37.97 4.67 -39.37
N GLY A 300 -37.96 4.47 -38.06
CA GLY A 300 -38.80 5.17 -37.10
C GLY A 300 -37.92 6.00 -36.20
N ASN A 301 -37.81 7.30 -36.53
CA ASN A 301 -37.31 8.41 -35.72
C ASN A 301 -35.82 8.81 -35.85
N PRO A 302 -35.45 9.66 -36.84
CA PRO A 302 -34.22 10.44 -36.81
C PRO A 302 -34.47 11.74 -36.04
N GLY A 303 -34.68 11.64 -34.73
CA GLY A 303 -34.80 12.80 -33.85
C GLY A 303 -33.58 12.86 -32.93
N LEU A 304 -32.70 13.83 -33.18
CA LEU A 304 -31.54 14.29 -32.39
C LEU A 304 -30.17 14.09 -33.07
N SER A 305 -30.06 14.54 -34.32
CA SER A 305 -28.78 15.06 -34.83
C SER A 305 -28.63 16.51 -34.38
N MET A 306 -27.79 16.73 -33.37
CA MET A 306 -27.30 18.03 -32.95
C MET A 306 -26.27 18.56 -33.97
N ALA A 307 -26.63 19.63 -34.66
CA ALA A 307 -25.73 20.57 -35.34
C ALA A 307 -26.40 21.95 -35.27
N SER A 308 -25.76 23.08 -35.07
CA SER A 308 -24.40 23.48 -34.69
C SER A 308 -24.45 25.01 -34.53
N SER A 309 -23.57 25.57 -33.69
CA SER A 309 -22.98 26.93 -33.79
C SER A 309 -23.90 28.17 -33.82
N GLY A 310 -23.88 28.92 -32.70
CA GLY A 310 -23.30 30.27 -32.66
C GLY A 310 -24.15 31.47 -33.09
N SER A 311 -24.50 32.29 -32.09
CA SER A 311 -24.37 33.76 -32.00
C SER A 311 -25.63 34.49 -31.47
N SER A 312 -25.44 35.15 -30.32
CA SER A 312 -26.33 36.15 -29.72
C SER A 312 -26.21 37.49 -30.47
N PRO A 313 -27.15 38.46 -30.34
CA PRO A 313 -27.28 39.23 -29.09
C PRO A 313 -28.70 39.72 -28.69
N GLN A 314 -28.85 39.90 -27.37
CA GLN A 314 -29.62 40.89 -26.58
C GLN A 314 -31.02 41.38 -27.01
N GLY A 315 -31.96 41.36 -26.04
CA GLY A 315 -32.95 42.44 -25.91
C GLY A 315 -34.29 42.10 -25.24
N ASN A 316 -34.37 42.39 -23.93
CA ASN A 316 -35.55 42.74 -23.13
C ASN A 316 -36.61 41.70 -22.70
N ALA A 317 -36.92 41.84 -21.40
CA ALA A 317 -37.89 41.17 -20.57
C ALA A 317 -39.35 41.46 -20.98
N THR A 318 -40.26 40.51 -20.71
CA THR A 318 -41.53 40.65 -19.95
C THR A 318 -42.21 39.27 -19.85
N LEU A 319 -42.54 38.83 -18.64
CA LEU A 319 -43.46 37.71 -18.30
C LEU A 319 -44.84 38.33 -18.01
N PRO A 320 -46.00 37.68 -18.33
CA PRO A 320 -46.49 36.60 -17.46
C PRO A 320 -47.38 35.49 -18.10
N GLN A 321 -47.47 34.41 -17.31
CA GLN A 321 -48.59 33.47 -17.06
C GLN A 321 -49.05 32.42 -18.09
N ASP A 322 -48.92 31.17 -17.60
CA ASP A 322 -49.89 30.07 -17.51
C ASP A 322 -50.50 29.48 -18.79
N ALA A 323 -50.11 28.24 -19.11
CA ALA A 323 -50.92 27.03 -18.86
C ALA A 323 -50.45 25.86 -19.73
N ALA A 324 -49.92 24.78 -19.12
CA ALA A 324 -50.05 23.42 -19.65
C ALA A 324 -49.60 22.37 -18.62
N SER A 325 -50.60 21.68 -18.06
CA SER A 325 -50.67 20.26 -17.70
C SER A 325 -49.34 19.49 -17.49
N ALA A 326 -49.05 19.14 -16.24
CA ALA A 326 -48.10 18.09 -15.89
C ALA A 326 -48.90 16.90 -15.33
N VAL A 327 -48.78 15.77 -16.03
CA VAL A 327 -49.32 14.46 -15.69
C VAL A 327 -48.44 13.82 -14.61
N GLU A 328 -49.10 13.21 -13.63
CA GLU A 328 -48.54 12.39 -12.56
C GLU A 328 -47.69 11.23 -13.12
N THR A 329 -46.49 11.05 -12.58
CA THR A 329 -45.81 9.75 -12.59
C THR A 329 -45.45 9.36 -11.17
N ASP A 330 -46.21 8.37 -10.72
CA ASP A 330 -46.12 7.60 -9.50
C ASP A 330 -44.71 7.01 -9.33
N THR A 331 -44.12 7.28 -8.16
CA THR A 331 -42.82 6.77 -7.74
C THR A 331 -42.89 5.27 -7.48
N LEU A 332 -42.37 4.46 -8.40
CA LEU A 332 -42.12 3.04 -8.16
C LEU A 332 -40.77 2.84 -7.46
N LYS A 333 -40.86 2.23 -6.29
CA LYS A 333 -39.77 1.82 -5.39
C LYS A 333 -38.81 0.87 -6.11
N ILE A 334 -37.51 1.16 -6.02
CA ILE A 334 -36.45 0.23 -6.41
C ILE A 334 -36.18 -0.67 -5.20
N GLU A 335 -36.50 -1.96 -5.34
CA GLU A 335 -36.06 -3.00 -4.42
C GLU A 335 -34.53 -3.13 -4.50
N GLU A 336 -33.92 -3.08 -3.32
CA GLU A 336 -32.49 -3.24 -3.09
C GLU A 336 -32.09 -4.70 -3.30
N VAL A 337 -31.37 -4.98 -4.39
CA VAL A 337 -30.84 -6.33 -4.66
C VAL A 337 -29.62 -6.56 -3.78
N GLN A 338 -29.83 -7.35 -2.73
CA GLN A 338 -28.82 -7.85 -1.81
C GLN A 338 -27.96 -8.94 -2.48
N ALA A 339 -26.64 -8.76 -2.50
CA ALA A 339 -25.70 -9.81 -2.94
C ALA A 339 -25.39 -10.78 -1.78
N PRO A 340 -25.28 -12.10 -2.05
CA PRO A 340 -25.10 -13.10 -1.00
C PRO A 340 -23.61 -13.22 -0.64
N ALA A 341 -23.20 -12.64 0.49
CA ALA A 341 -21.98 -13.05 1.17
C ALA A 341 -22.34 -14.15 2.17
N THR A 342 -21.85 -15.35 1.90
CA THR A 342 -21.94 -16.52 2.78
C THR A 342 -21.53 -16.16 4.21
N GLY A 343 -22.49 -16.16 5.14
CA GLY A 343 -22.24 -16.15 6.59
C GLY A 343 -22.32 -14.81 7.32
N THR A 344 -22.96 -13.78 6.76
CA THR A 344 -23.25 -12.55 7.53
C THR A 344 -24.24 -12.83 8.66
N ARG A 345 -23.90 -12.38 9.88
CA ARG A 345 -24.74 -12.50 11.08
C ARG A 345 -24.79 -11.17 11.82
N LYS A 346 -25.85 -10.92 12.58
CA LYS A 346 -25.87 -9.79 13.51
C LYS A 346 -25.23 -10.23 14.82
N ALA A 347 -24.49 -9.35 15.47
CA ALA A 347 -23.89 -9.60 16.77
C ALA A 347 -24.19 -8.44 17.70
N LYS A 348 -24.48 -8.76 18.97
CA LYS A 348 -24.56 -7.78 20.05
C LYS A 348 -23.21 -7.72 20.74
N VAL A 349 -22.68 -6.52 20.95
CA VAL A 349 -21.42 -6.32 21.68
C VAL A 349 -21.68 -6.48 23.18
N LEU A 350 -20.89 -7.33 23.84
CA LEU A 350 -21.03 -7.62 25.27
C LEU A 350 -20.25 -6.64 26.15
N TYR A 351 -19.10 -6.16 25.68
CA TYR A 351 -18.21 -5.27 26.42
C TYR A 351 -17.57 -4.24 25.49
N ASP A 352 -17.19 -3.09 26.05
CA ASP A 352 -16.39 -2.08 25.34
C ASP A 352 -15.05 -2.69 24.89
N TYR A 353 -14.65 -2.39 23.66
CA TYR A 353 -13.37 -2.82 23.09
C TYR A 353 -12.70 -1.65 22.38
N ASP A 354 -11.47 -1.33 22.77
CA ASP A 354 -10.66 -0.32 22.08
C ASP A 354 -9.72 -0.99 21.07
N ALA A 355 -9.83 -0.58 19.80
CA ALA A 355 -8.97 -1.07 18.72
C ALA A 355 -7.49 -0.81 19.03
N ALA A 356 -6.66 -1.85 18.95
CA ALA A 356 -5.22 -1.77 19.18
C ALA A 356 -4.47 -1.15 17.97
N ASP A 357 -5.04 -1.27 16.77
CA ASP A 357 -4.49 -0.70 15.54
C ASP A 357 -5.58 -0.29 14.54
N THR A 358 -5.18 0.23 13.38
CA THR A 358 -6.10 0.67 12.32
C THR A 358 -6.80 -0.47 11.57
N SER A 359 -6.48 -1.73 11.88
CA SER A 359 -7.11 -2.92 11.29
C SER A 359 -8.26 -3.47 12.16
N GLU A 360 -8.35 -3.02 13.41
CA GLU A 360 -9.38 -3.38 14.37
C GLU A 360 -10.49 -2.31 14.47
N LEU A 361 -11.67 -2.71 14.94
CA LEU A 361 -12.82 -1.81 15.13
C LEU A 361 -13.13 -1.63 16.61
N SER A 362 -13.14 -0.39 17.11
CA SER A 362 -13.56 -0.12 18.49
C SER A 362 -15.07 -0.31 18.66
N LEU A 363 -15.46 -1.04 19.71
CA LEU A 363 -16.83 -1.43 20.01
C LEU A 363 -17.30 -0.79 21.32
N LEU A 364 -18.60 -0.50 21.38
CA LEU A 364 -19.28 -0.09 22.61
C LEU A 364 -20.24 -1.20 23.06
N ALA A 365 -20.30 -1.47 24.36
CA ALA A 365 -21.21 -2.44 24.95
C ALA A 365 -22.67 -2.13 24.58
N ASP A 366 -23.46 -3.19 24.39
CA ASP A 366 -24.84 -3.17 23.92
C ASP A 366 -25.05 -2.65 22.48
N GLU A 367 -24.00 -2.36 21.72
CA GLU A 367 -24.09 -2.01 20.30
C GLU A 367 -24.41 -3.23 19.41
N LEU A 368 -25.18 -3.02 18.33
CA LEU A 368 -25.52 -4.06 17.36
C LEU A 368 -24.70 -3.87 16.07
N ILE A 369 -23.88 -4.85 15.72
CA ILE A 369 -23.00 -4.80 14.54
C ILE A 369 -23.26 -5.99 13.60
N THR A 370 -22.89 -5.83 12.33
CA THR A 370 -22.92 -6.94 11.37
C THR A 370 -21.55 -7.60 11.33
N VAL A 371 -21.47 -8.92 11.41
CA VAL A 371 -20.21 -9.67 11.41
C VAL A 371 -20.18 -10.77 10.36
N TYR A 372 -19.00 -11.04 9.81
CA TYR A 372 -18.78 -12.14 8.87
C TYR A 372 -17.34 -12.67 8.93
N THR A 373 -17.16 -13.93 8.50
CA THR A 373 -15.87 -14.61 8.41
C THR A 373 -15.21 -14.37 7.06
N VAL A 374 -13.90 -14.10 7.03
CA VAL A 374 -13.11 -13.99 5.80
C VAL A 374 -12.13 -15.17 5.72
N PRO A 375 -11.94 -15.82 4.55
CA PRO A 375 -10.97 -16.90 4.40
C PRO A 375 -9.55 -16.46 4.78
N GLY A 376 -8.89 -17.21 5.69
CA GLY A 376 -7.55 -16.90 6.19
C GLY A 376 -7.51 -16.09 7.50
N MET A 377 -8.67 -15.76 8.09
CA MET A 377 -8.77 -15.14 9.42
C MET A 377 -8.71 -16.21 10.52
N ASP A 378 -8.08 -15.88 11.65
CA ASP A 378 -8.07 -16.72 12.85
C ASP A 378 -9.50 -16.96 13.39
N SER A 379 -9.76 -18.13 13.96
CA SER A 379 -11.09 -18.53 14.47
C SER A 379 -11.66 -17.64 15.57
N ASP A 380 -10.79 -16.89 16.25
CA ASP A 380 -11.13 -16.05 17.39
C ASP A 380 -11.50 -14.61 16.96
N TRP A 381 -11.49 -14.34 15.65
CA TRP A 381 -11.71 -13.03 15.08
C TRP A 381 -12.78 -13.04 13.98
N LEU A 382 -13.61 -12.00 13.97
CA LEU A 382 -14.56 -11.72 12.90
C LEU A 382 -14.30 -10.34 12.30
N VAL A 383 -14.82 -10.10 11.10
CA VAL A 383 -14.88 -8.73 10.57
C VAL A 383 -16.20 -8.13 10.99
N GLY A 384 -16.15 -7.05 11.77
CA GLY A 384 -17.29 -6.26 12.20
C GLY A 384 -17.50 -5.06 11.29
N GLU A 385 -18.75 -4.79 10.95
CA GLU A 385 -19.19 -3.63 10.17
C GLU A 385 -20.20 -2.82 10.99
N ARG A 386 -19.81 -1.57 11.27
CA ARG A 386 -20.62 -0.54 11.93
C ARG A 386 -20.77 0.65 11.00
N GLY A 387 -21.90 0.72 10.29
CA GLY A 387 -22.15 1.75 9.29
C GLY A 387 -21.06 1.75 8.20
N ASN A 388 -20.30 2.83 8.10
CA ASN A 388 -19.19 2.96 7.13
C ASN A 388 -17.83 2.48 7.67
N GLN A 389 -17.75 2.03 8.93
CA GLN A 389 -16.51 1.56 9.55
C GLN A 389 -16.48 0.04 9.56
N LYS A 390 -15.34 -0.55 9.16
CA LYS A 390 -15.12 -2.00 9.17
C LYS A 390 -13.77 -2.31 9.80
N GLY A 391 -13.69 -3.38 10.57
CA GLY A 391 -12.44 -3.82 11.18
C GLY A 391 -12.56 -5.18 11.86
N ARG A 392 -11.43 -5.71 12.31
CA ARG A 392 -11.37 -6.97 13.05
C ARG A 392 -11.92 -6.78 14.45
N VAL A 393 -12.73 -7.72 14.90
CA VAL A 393 -13.34 -7.74 16.23
C VAL A 393 -13.20 -9.13 16.84
N PRO A 394 -12.81 -9.23 18.11
CA PRO A 394 -12.67 -10.51 18.78
C PRO A 394 -14.04 -11.14 19.07
N VAL A 395 -14.19 -12.43 18.78
CA VAL A 395 -15.45 -13.18 18.97
C VAL A 395 -15.88 -13.20 20.43
N THR A 396 -14.93 -13.20 21.37
CA THR A 396 -15.18 -13.23 22.82
C THR A 396 -15.92 -12.01 23.35
N TYR A 397 -15.96 -10.90 22.60
CA TYR A 397 -16.66 -9.66 22.95
C TYR A 397 -18.04 -9.56 22.29
N LEU A 398 -18.46 -10.62 21.59
CA LEU A 398 -19.67 -10.63 20.77
C LEU A 398 -20.61 -11.77 21.16
N GLU A 399 -21.90 -11.45 21.17
CA GLU A 399 -23.00 -12.42 21.20
C GLU A 399 -23.60 -12.49 19.80
N LEU A 400 -23.37 -13.60 19.10
CA LEU A 400 -23.93 -13.82 17.76
C LEU A 400 -25.43 -14.06 17.86
N LEU A 401 -26.20 -13.17 17.25
CA LEU A 401 -27.65 -13.28 17.12
C LEU A 401 -27.94 -14.11 15.86
N SER A 402 -28.67 -15.21 16.06
CA SER A 402 -29.05 -16.15 14.99
C SER A 402 -30.09 -15.56 14.03
#